data_AF-A0A2G2ZQG3-F1
#
_entry.id   AF-A0A2G2ZQG3-F1
#
_cell.length_a   1.000
_cell.length_b   1.000
_cell.length_c   1.000
_cell.angle_alpha   90.00
_cell.angle_beta   90.00
_cell.angle_gamma   90.00
#
_symmetry.space_group_name_H-M   'P 1'
#
loop_
_entity.id
_entity.type
_entity.pdbx_description
1 polymer ?
#
loop_
_entity_poly.entity_id
_entity_poly.type
_entity_poly.pdbx_seq_one_letter_code
_entity_poly.pdbx_strand_id
1 'polypeptide(L)'
;MRLGLFNGDPSKLEYGDISAAEVCSQEHRALALAASRNGIVLKNSDRLLPLSKMKTRSLDVIVPKANDSEVLLGNYQGYQCKNVTLLQGLQGYVKNTTYHPGCDFINCTSAAIDEAVDTAKKADYVVLVMGSDQTLEKEKLDRTELGLPVDVSFAKDNQNIGGILWVGYPGEAGAAALAEIISGEHNPDVQNKLHFKNLKVNKATDDGSVLNIDVSDVGSEVCNNAMITVKVAVKKPGRYGW
;
A
#
# COMPACT_ATOMS: atom_id res chain seq x y z
N MET A 1 0.94 23.03 37.86
CA MET A 1 0.73 22.43 36.52
C MET A 1 1.47 21.11 36.43
N ARG A 2 0.94 20.12 35.70
CA ARG A 2 1.42 18.71 35.77
C ARG A 2 2.65 18.39 34.92
N LEU A 3 2.90 19.13 33.82
CA LEU A 3 4.01 18.87 32.89
C LEU A 3 5.36 19.52 33.30
N GLY A 4 5.47 20.03 34.53
CA GLY A 4 6.76 20.48 35.07
C GLY A 4 7.33 21.81 34.54
N LEU A 5 6.69 22.49 33.58
CA LEU A 5 7.23 23.73 32.96
C LEU A 5 7.62 24.85 33.95
N PHE A 6 7.02 24.88 35.15
CA PHE A 6 7.28 25.89 36.18
C PHE A 6 8.04 25.33 37.39
N ASN A 7 8.57 24.11 37.31
CA ASN A 7 9.19 23.41 38.43
C ASN A 7 10.71 23.68 38.53
N GLY A 8 11.18 24.82 38.01
CA GLY A 8 12.60 25.21 38.01
C GLY A 8 13.26 24.99 36.65
N ASP A 9 14.56 24.69 36.67
CA ASP A 9 15.38 24.46 35.47
C ASP A 9 14.90 23.21 34.71
N PRO A 10 14.36 23.35 33.49
CA PRO A 10 13.80 22.23 32.74
C PRO A 10 14.80 21.10 32.47
N SER A 11 16.10 21.42 32.37
CA SER A 11 17.16 20.42 32.13
C SER A 11 17.37 19.46 33.31
N LYS A 12 16.86 19.81 34.49
CA LYS A 12 16.95 18.99 35.72
C LYS A 12 15.66 18.23 36.03
N LEU A 13 14.66 18.34 35.16
CA LEU A 13 13.37 17.66 35.29
C LEU A 13 13.38 16.32 34.56
N GLU A 14 12.35 15.50 34.78
CA GLU A 14 12.22 14.12 34.28
C GLU A 14 12.45 13.95 32.76
N TYR A 15 12.12 14.96 31.95
CA TYR A 15 12.29 14.93 30.49
C TYR A 15 13.38 15.88 29.99
N GLY A 16 14.16 16.46 30.91
CA GLY A 16 15.13 17.53 30.65
C GLY A 16 16.42 17.07 29.96
N ASP A 17 16.69 15.77 29.99
CA ASP A 17 17.91 15.14 29.48
C ASP A 17 17.70 14.40 28.15
N ILE A 18 16.49 14.41 27.59
CA ILE A 18 16.21 13.86 26.26
C ILE A 18 16.96 14.68 25.20
N SER A 19 17.97 14.06 24.61
CA SER A 19 18.83 14.72 23.63
C SER A 19 18.30 14.57 22.20
N ALA A 20 18.80 15.42 21.29
CA ALA A 20 18.53 15.28 19.86
C ALA A 20 19.04 13.95 19.27
N ALA A 21 19.97 13.26 19.92
CA ALA A 21 20.45 11.94 19.48
C ALA A 21 19.38 10.84 19.63
N GLU A 22 18.36 11.05 20.46
CA GLU A 22 17.21 10.16 20.57
C GLU A 22 16.30 10.26 19.33
N VAL A 23 16.32 11.40 18.63
CA VAL A 23 15.58 11.57 17.37
C VAL A 23 16.24 10.71 16.30
N CYS A 24 15.44 9.88 15.61
CA CYS A 24 15.93 8.95 14.60
C CYS A 24 16.92 7.88 15.10
N SER A 25 16.89 7.58 16.40
CA SER A 25 17.69 6.48 16.98
C SER A 25 17.43 5.14 16.26
N GLN A 26 18.34 4.19 16.41
CA GLN A 26 18.18 2.88 15.77
C GLN A 26 16.96 2.15 16.32
N GLU A 27 16.69 2.32 17.61
CA GLU A 27 15.55 1.77 18.34
C GLU A 27 14.23 2.32 17.80
N HIS A 28 14.11 3.65 17.60
CA HIS A 28 12.91 4.26 17.05
C HIS A 28 12.65 3.84 15.60
N ARG A 29 13.70 3.76 14.77
CA ARG A 29 13.58 3.28 13.38
C ARG A 29 13.21 1.79 13.32
N ALA A 30 13.75 0.98 14.23
CA ALA A 30 13.38 -0.44 14.33
C ALA A 30 11.92 -0.61 14.77
N LEU A 31 11.42 0.23 15.68
CA LEU A 31 10.03 0.24 16.09
C LEU A 31 9.10 0.64 14.93
N ALA A 32 9.46 1.67 14.16
CA ALA A 32 8.71 2.07 12.97
C ALA A 32 8.62 0.91 11.96
N LEU A 33 9.73 0.23 11.68
CA LEU A 33 9.76 -0.95 10.81
C LEU A 33 8.88 -2.10 11.35
N ALA A 34 8.94 -2.36 12.65
CA ALA A 34 8.08 -3.38 13.28
C ALA A 34 6.58 -3.03 13.17
N ALA A 35 6.23 -1.76 13.36
CA ALA A 35 4.86 -1.28 13.18
C ALA A 35 4.38 -1.45 11.73
N SER A 36 5.20 -1.06 10.74
CA SER A 36 4.89 -1.26 9.32
C SER A 36 4.69 -2.74 8.97
N ARG A 37 5.59 -3.62 9.44
CA ARG A 37 5.51 -5.07 9.24
C ARG A 37 4.21 -5.66 9.78
N ASN A 38 3.85 -5.30 11.01
CA ASN A 38 2.67 -5.83 11.68
C ASN A 38 1.38 -5.24 11.09
N GLY A 39 1.41 -4.02 10.55
CA GLY A 39 0.24 -3.36 9.94
C GLY A 39 -0.16 -3.90 8.57
N ILE A 40 0.73 -4.62 7.88
CA ILE A 40 0.46 -5.16 6.54
C ILE A 40 -0.34 -6.47 6.65
N VAL A 41 -1.46 -6.53 5.93
CA VAL A 41 -2.37 -7.69 5.93
C VAL A 41 -2.29 -8.42 4.59
N LEU A 42 -2.26 -9.75 4.62
CA LEU A 42 -2.01 -10.59 3.44
C LEU A 42 -3.15 -11.60 3.17
N LYS A 43 -3.62 -11.62 1.92
CA LYS A 43 -4.30 -12.79 1.32
C LYS A 43 -3.33 -13.45 0.34
N ASN A 44 -2.93 -14.69 0.62
CA ASN A 44 -1.95 -15.43 -0.18
C ASN A 44 -2.62 -16.63 -0.87
N SER A 45 -3.14 -16.42 -2.07
CA SER A 45 -3.78 -17.47 -2.86
C SER A 45 -2.69 -18.37 -3.48
N ASP A 46 -2.87 -19.69 -3.42
CA ASP A 46 -1.91 -20.68 -3.94
C ASP A 46 -0.49 -20.64 -3.34
N ARG A 47 -0.30 -19.96 -2.20
CA ARG A 47 1.01 -19.85 -1.52
C ARG A 47 2.10 -19.26 -2.44
N LEU A 48 1.73 -18.28 -3.27
CA LEU A 48 2.70 -17.63 -4.15
C LEU A 48 3.75 -16.85 -3.34
N LEU A 49 3.30 -16.15 -2.29
CA LEU A 49 4.21 -15.49 -1.37
C LEU A 49 4.72 -16.49 -0.31
N PRO A 50 5.99 -16.36 0.12
CA PRO A 50 6.96 -15.37 -0.31
C PRO A 50 7.58 -15.68 -1.69
N LEU A 51 7.93 -14.62 -2.43
CA LEU A 51 8.76 -14.73 -3.63
C LEU A 51 10.18 -15.09 -3.22
N SER A 52 10.78 -16.09 -3.85
CA SER A 52 12.16 -16.50 -3.50
C SER A 52 13.19 -15.63 -4.21
N LYS A 53 14.12 -15.01 -3.46
CA LYS A 53 15.29 -14.30 -4.02
C LYS A 53 16.07 -15.09 -5.07
N MET A 54 16.12 -16.42 -4.92
CA MET A 54 16.87 -17.29 -5.83
C MET A 54 16.14 -17.54 -7.15
N LYS A 55 14.80 -17.47 -7.14
CA LYS A 55 13.97 -17.79 -8.32
C LYS A 55 13.45 -16.53 -9.01
N THR A 56 13.24 -15.46 -8.26
CA THR A 56 12.77 -14.17 -8.77
C THR A 56 13.96 -13.38 -9.29
N ARG A 57 14.17 -13.42 -10.60
CA ARG A 57 15.24 -12.69 -11.30
C ARG A 57 14.77 -11.32 -11.74
N SER A 58 13.49 -11.14 -12.00
CA SER A 58 12.91 -9.86 -12.42
C SER A 58 11.55 -9.57 -11.77
N LEU A 59 11.30 -8.29 -11.52
CA LEU A 59 10.05 -7.76 -11.00
C LEU A 59 9.60 -6.60 -11.87
N ASP A 60 8.31 -6.48 -12.15
CA ASP A 60 7.75 -5.27 -12.75
C ASP A 60 6.82 -4.58 -11.76
N VAL A 61 7.07 -3.30 -11.49
CA VAL A 61 6.30 -2.50 -10.54
C VAL A 61 5.42 -1.53 -11.29
N ILE A 62 4.10 -1.71 -11.19
CA ILE A 62 3.12 -0.89 -11.91
C ILE A 62 2.35 -0.05 -10.88
N VAL A 63 2.61 1.26 -10.85
CA VAL A 63 1.87 2.23 -10.00
C VAL A 63 2.24 3.69 -10.30
N PRO A 64 1.28 4.63 -10.36
CA PRO A 64 1.55 6.02 -10.75
C PRO A 64 2.66 6.70 -9.95
N LYS A 65 2.76 6.38 -8.65
CA LYS A 65 3.66 7.04 -7.70
C LYS A 65 4.65 6.10 -7.02
N ALA A 66 5.18 5.10 -7.74
CA ALA A 66 6.14 4.15 -7.15
C ALA A 66 7.40 4.82 -6.60
N ASN A 67 7.81 5.90 -7.26
CA ASN A 67 9.02 6.65 -6.95
C ASN A 67 8.75 7.91 -6.10
N ASP A 68 7.58 7.99 -5.47
CA ASP A 68 7.24 9.02 -4.50
C ASP A 68 7.22 8.36 -3.12
N SER A 69 7.95 8.90 -2.13
CA SER A 69 7.94 8.38 -0.77
C SER A 69 6.78 8.92 0.06
N GLU A 70 6.18 10.05 -0.34
CA GLU A 70 5.12 10.69 0.44
C GLU A 70 3.84 9.86 0.47
N VAL A 71 3.61 9.04 -0.57
CA VAL A 71 2.46 8.13 -0.64
C VAL A 71 2.42 7.10 0.49
N LEU A 72 3.54 6.90 1.20
CA LEU A 72 3.61 5.97 2.32
C LEU A 72 3.23 6.61 3.66
N LEU A 73 3.15 7.95 3.73
CA LEU A 73 3.19 8.67 5.01
C LEU A 73 1.80 9.07 5.54
N GLY A 74 0.81 9.25 4.66
CA GLY A 74 -0.52 9.73 5.05
C GLY A 74 -0.54 11.23 5.36
N ASN A 75 -1.28 11.63 6.40
CA ASN A 75 -1.40 13.02 6.85
C ASN A 75 -0.67 13.26 8.19
N TYR A 76 -0.60 14.52 8.63
CA TYR A 76 -0.01 14.92 9.92
C TYR A 76 1.42 14.41 10.17
N GLN A 77 2.18 14.19 9.09
CA GLN A 77 3.57 13.74 9.14
C GLN A 77 4.53 14.92 9.37
N GLY A 78 5.62 14.65 10.09
CA GLY A 78 6.81 15.50 10.14
C GLY A 78 7.95 14.92 9.30
N TYR A 79 9.09 15.60 9.24
CA TYR A 79 10.24 15.15 8.47
C TYR A 79 10.71 13.75 8.87
N GLN A 80 10.87 12.88 7.87
CA GLN A 80 11.26 11.49 8.05
C GLN A 80 12.76 11.39 8.32
N CYS A 81 13.14 10.38 9.09
CA CYS A 81 14.55 10.03 9.29
C CYS A 81 15.16 9.45 8.02
N LYS A 82 14.35 8.76 7.21
CA LYS A 82 14.74 8.19 5.93
C LYS A 82 13.56 8.14 4.96
N ASN A 83 13.77 8.63 3.75
CA ASN A 83 12.81 8.50 2.65
C ASN A 83 13.23 7.35 1.74
N VAL A 84 12.42 6.29 1.73
CA VAL A 84 12.57 5.14 0.81
C VAL A 84 11.29 5.02 0.01
N THR A 85 11.39 5.14 -1.32
CA THR A 85 10.24 4.97 -2.20
C THR A 85 9.86 3.49 -2.32
N LEU A 86 8.62 3.21 -2.72
CA LEU A 86 8.17 1.84 -2.92
C LEU A 86 9.03 1.12 -3.98
N LEU A 87 9.39 1.83 -5.05
CA LEU A 87 10.32 1.34 -6.08
C LEU A 87 11.71 1.03 -5.50
N GLN A 88 12.28 1.91 -4.67
CA GLN A 88 13.59 1.70 -4.06
C GLN A 88 13.59 0.49 -3.10
N GLY A 89 12.52 0.30 -2.33
CA GLY A 89 12.35 -0.86 -1.45
C GLY A 89 12.39 -2.17 -2.25
N LEU A 90 11.64 -2.24 -3.34
CA LEU A 90 11.59 -3.42 -4.20
C LEU A 90 12.87 -3.62 -5.03
N GLN A 91 13.53 -2.56 -5.48
CA GLN A 91 14.86 -2.62 -6.11
C GLN A 91 15.97 -3.06 -5.15
N GLY A 92 15.81 -2.78 -3.86
CA GLY A 92 16.66 -3.34 -2.80
C GLY A 92 16.55 -4.86 -2.70
N TYR A 93 15.38 -5.39 -3.02
CA TYR A 93 15.06 -6.81 -3.00
C TYR A 93 15.45 -7.54 -4.30
N VAL A 94 14.96 -7.08 -5.45
CA VAL A 94 15.25 -7.64 -6.79
C VAL A 94 15.90 -6.54 -7.63
N LYS A 95 17.19 -6.69 -7.96
CA LYS A 95 17.94 -5.65 -8.66
C LYS A 95 17.38 -5.33 -10.04
N ASN A 96 16.88 -6.33 -10.76
CA ASN A 96 16.22 -6.16 -12.04
C ASN A 96 14.72 -5.89 -11.84
N THR A 97 14.41 -4.74 -11.23
CA THR A 97 13.05 -4.26 -11.06
C THR A 97 12.76 -3.17 -12.07
N THR A 98 11.82 -3.41 -12.98
CA THR A 98 11.28 -2.42 -13.91
C THR A 98 10.14 -1.66 -13.26
N TYR A 99 9.91 -0.44 -13.76
CA TYR A 99 8.88 0.44 -13.27
C TYR A 99 8.06 0.95 -14.44
N HIS A 100 6.75 0.90 -14.29
CA HIS A 100 5.81 1.56 -15.18
C HIS A 100 4.77 2.32 -14.34
N PRO A 101 4.46 3.59 -14.65
CA PRO A 101 3.44 4.33 -13.90
C PRO A 101 2.05 3.70 -14.10
N GLY A 102 1.77 3.15 -15.28
CA GLY A 102 0.46 2.63 -15.68
C GLY A 102 -0.54 3.77 -15.92
N CYS A 103 -0.66 4.68 -14.96
CA CYS A 103 -1.43 5.90 -15.02
C CYS A 103 -0.59 7.10 -14.53
N ASP A 104 -0.95 8.30 -14.95
CA ASP A 104 -0.28 9.52 -14.48
C ASP A 104 -0.67 9.88 -13.04
N PHE A 105 -1.88 9.51 -12.61
CA PHE A 105 -2.42 9.80 -11.28
C PHE A 105 -3.21 8.61 -10.74
N ILE A 106 -3.46 8.60 -9.43
CA ILE A 106 -4.22 7.54 -8.75
C ILE A 106 -5.69 7.46 -9.24
N ASN A 107 -6.29 8.59 -9.61
CA ASN A 107 -7.64 8.67 -10.17
C ASN A 107 -7.59 8.93 -11.69
N CYS A 108 -6.95 8.02 -12.44
CA CYS A 108 -6.81 8.16 -13.88
C CYS A 108 -8.06 7.69 -14.63
N THR A 109 -8.40 8.40 -15.72
CA THR A 109 -9.46 8.00 -16.65
C THR A 109 -8.95 7.17 -17.83
N SER A 110 -7.64 7.19 -18.07
CA SER A 110 -6.96 6.39 -19.08
C SER A 110 -5.65 5.84 -18.54
N ALA A 111 -5.37 4.57 -18.84
CA ALA A 111 -4.14 3.88 -18.47
C ALA A 111 -3.34 3.49 -19.73
N ALA A 112 -2.02 3.57 -19.65
CA ALA A 112 -1.08 3.04 -20.64
C ALA A 112 -0.98 1.51 -20.49
N ILE A 113 -2.09 0.83 -20.81
CA ILE A 113 -2.27 -0.61 -20.56
C ILE A 113 -1.33 -1.44 -21.42
N ASP A 114 -1.18 -1.09 -22.70
CA ASP A 114 -0.37 -1.89 -23.63
C ASP A 114 1.11 -1.88 -23.23
N GLU A 115 1.64 -0.71 -22.85
CA GLU A 115 3.01 -0.57 -22.36
C GLU A 115 3.21 -1.28 -21.00
N ALA A 116 2.23 -1.19 -20.11
CA ALA A 116 2.23 -1.90 -18.83
C ALA A 116 2.20 -3.44 -19.04
N VAL A 117 1.46 -3.93 -20.04
CA VAL A 117 1.42 -5.35 -20.40
C VAL A 117 2.76 -5.81 -20.98
N ASP A 118 3.37 -5.00 -21.84
CA ASP A 118 4.62 -5.35 -22.51
C ASP A 118 5.84 -5.34 -21.59
N THR A 119 5.80 -4.53 -20.53
CA THR A 119 6.77 -4.57 -19.43
C THR A 119 6.51 -5.78 -18.52
N ALA A 120 5.27 -6.01 -18.12
CA ALA A 120 4.87 -7.17 -17.31
C ALA A 120 5.25 -8.53 -17.95
N LYS A 121 5.12 -8.68 -19.28
CA LYS A 121 5.51 -9.91 -20.02
C LYS A 121 6.99 -10.28 -19.86
N LYS A 122 7.86 -9.31 -19.54
CA LYS A 122 9.31 -9.49 -19.43
C LYS A 122 9.77 -9.79 -18.01
N ALA A 123 8.86 -9.72 -17.03
CA ALA A 123 9.16 -9.96 -15.62
C ALA A 123 8.67 -11.34 -15.15
N ASP A 124 9.37 -11.91 -14.16
CA ASP A 124 8.93 -13.15 -13.52
C ASP A 124 7.65 -12.91 -12.70
N TYR A 125 7.58 -11.75 -12.05
CA TYR A 125 6.45 -11.33 -11.24
C TYR A 125 6.13 -9.86 -11.50
N VAL A 126 4.85 -9.53 -11.37
CA VAL A 126 4.34 -8.15 -11.41
C VAL A 126 3.90 -7.77 -10.02
N VAL A 127 4.23 -6.57 -9.56
CA VAL A 127 3.74 -5.92 -8.35
C VAL A 127 2.93 -4.71 -8.79
N LEU A 128 1.62 -4.91 -8.86
CA LEU A 128 0.66 -3.86 -9.20
C LEU A 128 0.18 -3.21 -7.90
N VAL A 129 0.45 -1.92 -7.70
CA VAL A 129 0.03 -1.18 -6.50
C VAL A 129 -1.10 -0.22 -6.86
N MET A 130 -2.25 -0.40 -6.23
CA MET A 130 -3.47 0.37 -6.51
C MET A 130 -4.10 0.80 -5.20
N GLY A 131 -4.75 1.95 -5.16
CA GLY A 131 -5.40 2.41 -3.93
C GLY A 131 -5.85 3.86 -3.99
N SER A 132 -5.92 4.50 -2.84
CA SER A 132 -6.08 5.95 -2.69
C SER A 132 -4.85 6.57 -2.04
N ASP A 133 -4.70 7.89 -2.20
CA ASP A 133 -3.70 8.70 -1.54
C ASP A 133 -4.35 10.01 -1.01
N GLN A 134 -3.52 10.89 -0.43
CA GLN A 134 -3.96 12.18 0.12
C GLN A 134 -4.54 13.17 -0.92
N THR A 135 -4.50 12.85 -2.23
CA THR A 135 -5.21 13.64 -3.24
C THR A 135 -6.72 13.38 -3.22
N LEU A 136 -7.14 12.25 -2.65
CA LEU A 136 -8.54 11.81 -2.59
C LEU A 136 -9.11 11.80 -1.17
N GLU A 137 -8.27 11.61 -0.15
CA GLU A 137 -8.71 11.51 1.25
C GLU A 137 -7.77 12.30 2.17
N LYS A 138 -8.22 13.44 2.69
CA LYS A 138 -7.41 14.23 3.63
C LYS A 138 -8.29 15.10 4.51
N GLU A 139 -7.68 15.82 5.45
CA GLU A 139 -8.40 16.79 6.26
C GLU A 139 -9.16 17.78 5.38
N LYS A 140 -10.45 17.98 5.66
CA LYS A 140 -11.39 18.81 4.89
C LYS A 140 -11.65 18.32 3.46
N LEU A 141 -11.27 17.09 3.13
CA LEU A 141 -11.58 16.43 1.87
C LEU A 141 -12.07 15.01 2.14
N ASP A 142 -13.36 14.93 2.42
CA ASP A 142 -14.05 13.65 2.50
C ASP A 142 -14.25 13.08 1.09
N ARG A 143 -14.13 11.75 0.97
CA ARG A 143 -14.51 11.06 -0.27
C ARG A 143 -16.04 11.08 -0.40
N THR A 144 -16.52 11.28 -1.62
CA THR A 144 -17.95 11.17 -1.95
C THR A 144 -18.37 9.72 -2.22
N GLU A 145 -17.40 8.83 -2.46
CA GLU A 145 -17.61 7.41 -2.71
C GLU A 145 -16.63 6.54 -1.91
N LEU A 146 -17.10 5.37 -1.45
CA LEU A 146 -16.30 4.45 -0.65
C LEU A 146 -15.52 3.44 -1.49
N GLY A 147 -15.82 3.36 -2.80
CA GLY A 147 -15.08 2.55 -3.75
C GLY A 147 -13.60 2.93 -3.78
N LEU A 148 -12.78 2.00 -4.26
CA LEU A 148 -11.44 2.38 -4.65
C LEU A 148 -11.50 3.20 -5.93
N PRO A 149 -10.52 4.10 -6.15
CA PRO A 149 -10.43 4.86 -7.40
C PRO A 149 -10.37 3.95 -8.63
N VAL A 150 -9.93 2.71 -8.44
CA VAL A 150 -10.01 1.63 -9.41
C VAL A 150 -10.65 0.40 -8.76
N ASP A 151 -11.63 -0.20 -9.42
CA ASP A 151 -12.23 -1.46 -8.94
C ASP A 151 -11.20 -2.60 -9.01
N VAL A 152 -11.05 -3.27 -7.89
CA VAL A 152 -10.13 -4.39 -7.66
C VAL A 152 -10.87 -5.56 -6.99
N SER A 153 -12.19 -5.62 -7.20
CA SER A 153 -13.04 -6.75 -6.84
C SER A 153 -12.64 -8.00 -7.63
N PHE A 154 -12.32 -7.84 -8.92
CA PHE A 154 -11.83 -8.90 -9.81
C PHE A 154 -10.66 -9.67 -9.21
N ALA A 155 -9.81 -8.97 -8.44
CA ALA A 155 -8.59 -9.56 -7.91
C ALA A 155 -8.83 -10.63 -6.85
N LYS A 156 -9.98 -10.56 -6.16
CA LYS A 156 -10.28 -11.44 -5.03
C LYS A 156 -10.36 -12.90 -5.45
N ASP A 157 -10.99 -13.19 -6.59
CA ASP A 157 -11.35 -14.53 -7.02
C ASP A 157 -10.58 -14.96 -8.30
N ASN A 158 -9.72 -14.08 -8.83
CA ASN A 158 -8.88 -14.38 -9.99
C ASN A 158 -7.68 -15.27 -9.61
N GLN A 159 -7.65 -16.49 -10.13
CA GLN A 159 -6.60 -17.49 -9.88
C GLN A 159 -5.21 -17.08 -10.41
N ASN A 160 -5.13 -16.06 -11.28
CA ASN A 160 -3.86 -15.55 -11.80
C ASN A 160 -3.17 -14.59 -10.81
N ILE A 161 -3.87 -14.16 -9.75
CA ILE A 161 -3.34 -13.31 -8.69
C ILE A 161 -2.98 -14.19 -7.49
N GLY A 162 -1.68 -14.35 -7.24
CA GLY A 162 -1.18 -15.19 -6.16
C GLY A 162 -1.07 -14.48 -4.81
N GLY A 163 -1.18 -13.16 -4.76
CA GLY A 163 -1.14 -12.43 -3.49
C GLY A 163 -1.85 -11.09 -3.56
N ILE A 164 -2.54 -10.72 -2.48
CA ILE A 164 -3.09 -9.39 -2.23
C ILE A 164 -2.58 -8.92 -0.87
N LEU A 165 -1.83 -7.82 -0.86
CA LEU A 165 -1.39 -7.15 0.37
C LEU A 165 -2.21 -5.86 0.56
N TRP A 166 -2.70 -5.63 1.77
CA TRP A 166 -3.19 -4.34 2.24
C TRP A 166 -2.13 -3.68 3.10
N VAL A 167 -1.67 -2.49 2.68
CA VAL A 167 -0.50 -1.84 3.30
C VAL A 167 -0.79 -0.50 3.98
N GLY A 168 -1.99 0.07 3.81
CA GLY A 168 -2.37 1.37 4.37
C GLY A 168 -1.37 2.49 4.03
N TYR A 169 -1.06 3.33 5.02
CA TYR A 169 0.07 4.28 5.00
C TYR A 169 1.17 3.74 5.93
N PRO A 170 2.12 2.94 5.42
CA PRO A 170 3.04 2.17 6.25
C PRO A 170 4.21 3.00 6.79
N GLY A 171 4.26 4.30 6.58
CA GLY A 171 5.26 5.23 7.11
C GLY A 171 6.64 5.09 6.45
N GLU A 172 7.64 5.71 7.08
CA GLU A 172 9.02 5.82 6.53
C GLU A 172 9.71 4.46 6.28
N ALA A 173 9.36 3.44 7.05
CA ALA A 173 9.89 2.09 6.92
C ALA A 173 9.02 1.17 6.05
N GLY A 174 7.92 1.70 5.49
CA GLY A 174 6.91 0.92 4.83
C GLY A 174 7.36 0.22 3.55
N ALA A 175 8.21 0.88 2.74
CA ALA A 175 8.78 0.26 1.56
C ALA A 175 9.68 -0.95 1.90
N ALA A 176 10.45 -0.84 3.00
CA ALA A 176 11.30 -1.94 3.47
C ALA A 176 10.44 -3.09 4.02
N ALA A 177 9.44 -2.78 4.85
CA ALA A 177 8.51 -3.78 5.37
C ALA A 177 7.79 -4.54 4.25
N LEU A 178 7.33 -3.83 3.21
CA LEU A 178 6.69 -4.45 2.05
C LEU A 178 7.64 -5.40 1.31
N ALA A 179 8.89 -4.99 1.09
CA ALA A 179 9.91 -5.82 0.45
C ALA A 179 10.24 -7.08 1.28
N GLU A 180 10.34 -6.95 2.61
CA GLU A 180 10.59 -8.05 3.53
C GLU A 180 9.43 -9.05 3.57
N ILE A 181 8.19 -8.58 3.48
CA ILE A 181 7.01 -9.46 3.40
C ILE A 181 6.92 -10.18 2.06
N ILE A 182 7.14 -9.46 0.95
CA ILE A 182 7.14 -10.08 -0.39
C ILE A 182 8.24 -11.13 -0.50
N SER A 183 9.39 -10.90 0.12
CA SER A 183 10.55 -11.80 0.10
C SER A 183 10.49 -12.95 1.09
N GLY A 184 9.62 -12.87 2.09
CA GLY A 184 9.54 -13.84 3.19
C GLY A 184 10.62 -13.68 4.25
N GLU A 185 11.35 -12.56 4.25
CA GLU A 185 12.21 -12.17 5.38
C GLU A 185 11.37 -11.85 6.63
N HIS A 186 10.11 -11.45 6.42
CA HIS A 186 9.13 -11.29 7.48
C HIS A 186 7.78 -11.89 7.07
N ASN A 187 7.12 -12.61 7.98
CA ASN A 187 5.74 -13.07 7.78
C ASN A 187 4.79 -12.11 8.51
N PRO A 188 3.77 -11.56 7.84
CA PRO A 188 2.82 -10.66 8.50
C PRO A 188 2.09 -11.39 9.63
N ASP A 189 1.91 -10.71 10.76
CA ASP A 189 1.29 -11.29 11.96
C ASP A 189 -0.19 -11.63 11.71
N VAL A 190 -0.60 -12.83 12.13
CA VAL A 190 -1.93 -13.43 11.92
C VAL A 190 -3.03 -12.79 12.76
N GLN A 191 -2.67 -11.93 13.73
CA GLN A 191 -3.63 -11.29 14.63
C GLN A 191 -4.42 -10.15 13.97
N ASN A 192 -3.87 -9.50 12.94
CA ASN A 192 -4.55 -8.39 12.26
C ASN A 192 -5.53 -8.90 11.20
N LYS A 193 -6.70 -9.35 11.67
CA LYS A 193 -7.85 -9.69 10.80
C LYS A 193 -8.66 -8.43 10.51
N LEU A 194 -8.46 -7.85 9.33
CA LEU A 194 -9.41 -6.88 8.78
C LEU A 194 -10.65 -7.61 8.25
N HIS A 195 -11.80 -7.32 8.85
CA HIS A 195 -13.09 -7.84 8.40
C HIS A 195 -13.64 -6.95 7.28
N PHE A 196 -13.46 -7.38 6.02
CA PHE A 196 -14.18 -6.79 4.89
C PHE A 196 -15.63 -7.30 4.89
N LYS A 197 -16.56 -6.56 5.52
CA LYS A 197 -17.99 -6.84 5.37
C LYS A 197 -18.51 -6.21 4.09
N ASN A 198 -19.09 -7.03 3.21
CA ASN A 198 -19.91 -6.60 2.08
C ASN A 198 -19.24 -5.62 1.10
N LEU A 199 -18.17 -6.05 0.42
CA LEU A 199 -17.83 -5.51 -0.89
C LEU A 199 -19.01 -5.81 -1.83
N LYS A 200 -19.94 -4.86 -1.97
CA LYS A 200 -21.01 -4.96 -2.97
C LYS A 200 -20.41 -4.67 -4.33
N VAL A 201 -20.35 -5.71 -5.16
CA VAL A 201 -20.09 -5.60 -6.60
C VAL A 201 -21.38 -5.07 -7.22
N ASN A 202 -21.38 -3.84 -7.71
CA ASN A 202 -22.48 -3.36 -8.53
C ASN A 202 -22.24 -3.88 -9.96
N LYS A 203 -23.00 -4.92 -10.33
CA LYS A 203 -23.23 -5.51 -11.67
C LYS A 203 -22.05 -5.51 -12.67
N ALA A 204 -21.60 -6.72 -13.01
CA ALA A 204 -20.96 -6.97 -14.30
C ALA A 204 -21.99 -6.82 -15.44
N THR A 205 -21.63 -6.18 -16.55
CA THR A 205 -22.35 -6.34 -17.82
C THR A 205 -21.89 -7.64 -18.49
N ASP A 206 -22.81 -8.27 -19.23
CA ASP A 206 -22.60 -9.59 -19.87
C ASP A 206 -21.51 -9.61 -20.96
N ASP A 207 -20.90 -8.46 -21.28
CA ASP A 207 -19.88 -8.30 -22.33
C ASP A 207 -18.47 -7.95 -21.81
N GLY A 208 -18.28 -7.81 -20.49
CA GLY A 208 -16.97 -7.51 -19.89
C GLY A 208 -16.44 -6.09 -20.13
N SER A 209 -17.26 -5.19 -20.67
CA SER A 209 -16.92 -3.77 -20.87
C SER A 209 -17.29 -2.95 -19.63
N VAL A 210 -16.33 -2.54 -18.80
CA VAL A 210 -16.59 -1.68 -17.64
C VAL A 210 -17.12 -0.31 -18.07
N LEU A 211 -18.26 0.16 -17.52
CA LEU A 211 -18.59 1.59 -17.37
C LEU A 211 -19.81 1.85 -16.44
N ASN A 212 -19.52 2.36 -15.23
CA ASN A 212 -20.22 3.35 -14.37
C ASN A 212 -21.74 3.24 -14.02
N ILE A 213 -22.14 4.08 -13.02
CA ILE A 213 -23.49 4.69 -12.75
C ILE A 213 -24.34 3.97 -11.65
N ASP A 214 -25.15 4.57 -10.74
CA ASP A 214 -25.56 5.95 -10.35
C ASP A 214 -25.89 6.01 -8.83
N VAL A 215 -26.01 7.23 -8.29
CA VAL A 215 -26.31 7.57 -6.88
C VAL A 215 -27.83 7.53 -6.54
N SER A 216 -28.71 7.18 -7.47
CA SER A 216 -30.16 7.29 -7.31
C SER A 216 -30.86 6.10 -6.62
N ASP A 217 -30.16 4.99 -6.38
CA ASP A 217 -30.79 3.72 -5.98
C ASP A 217 -30.71 3.34 -4.49
N VAL A 218 -30.24 4.23 -3.60
CA VAL A 218 -30.12 3.88 -2.16
C VAL A 218 -30.79 4.93 -1.27
N GLY A 219 -31.98 4.55 -0.80
CA GLY A 219 -32.75 5.26 0.23
C GLY A 219 -32.06 5.35 1.59
N SER A 220 -32.69 6.13 2.47
CA SER A 220 -32.15 6.93 3.56
C SER A 220 -31.59 6.24 4.81
N GLU A 221 -30.74 5.21 4.69
CA GLU A 221 -30.00 4.65 5.84
C GLU A 221 -28.48 4.68 5.59
N VAL A 222 -27.94 5.89 5.47
CA VAL A 222 -26.51 6.13 5.25
C VAL A 222 -25.91 6.72 6.53
N CYS A 223 -25.31 5.86 7.35
CA CYS A 223 -24.27 6.24 8.31
C CYS A 223 -23.42 5.00 8.66
N ASN A 224 -22.10 5.21 8.70
CA ASN A 224 -21.07 4.37 9.32
C ASN A 224 -20.50 3.21 8.47
N ASN A 225 -19.44 3.52 7.72
CA ASN A 225 -18.05 3.18 8.09
C ASN A 225 -17.16 3.01 6.84
N ALA A 226 -16.12 3.84 6.72
CA ALA A 226 -15.16 3.86 5.63
C ALA A 226 -13.91 3.01 5.93
N MET A 227 -13.27 2.47 4.89
CA MET A 227 -11.87 2.01 4.91
C MET A 227 -11.16 2.38 3.60
N ILE A 228 -9.86 2.62 3.71
CA ILE A 228 -8.92 3.05 2.68
C ILE A 228 -8.03 1.85 2.33
N THR A 229 -7.73 1.60 1.05
CA THR A 229 -7.07 0.35 0.62
C THR A 229 -5.95 0.62 -0.37
N VAL A 230 -4.73 0.14 -0.08
CA VAL A 230 -3.70 -0.09 -1.09
C VAL A 230 -3.65 -1.59 -1.33
N LYS A 231 -4.01 -2.09 -2.53
CA LYS A 231 -3.91 -3.51 -2.90
C LYS A 231 -2.67 -3.73 -3.76
N VAL A 232 -1.81 -4.63 -3.33
CA VAL A 232 -0.69 -5.12 -4.16
C VAL A 232 -1.07 -6.46 -4.77
N ALA A 233 -1.25 -6.55 -6.09
CA ALA A 233 -1.51 -7.81 -6.79
C ALA A 233 -0.21 -8.41 -7.36
N VAL A 234 0.07 -9.68 -7.05
CA VAL A 234 1.21 -10.42 -7.61
C VAL A 234 0.76 -11.46 -8.62
N LYS A 235 1.12 -11.29 -9.90
CA LYS A 235 0.73 -12.19 -11.00
C LYS A 235 1.75 -13.31 -11.24
N LYS A 236 1.28 -14.53 -11.55
CA LYS A 236 2.13 -15.68 -11.97
C LYS A 236 2.59 -15.53 -13.44
N PRO A 237 3.81 -15.96 -13.78
CA PRO A 237 4.24 -16.00 -15.18
C PRO A 237 3.42 -17.02 -15.99
N GLY A 238 3.01 -16.65 -17.21
CA GLY A 238 2.49 -17.58 -18.23
C GLY A 238 0.97 -17.70 -18.43
N ARG A 239 0.11 -16.91 -17.77
CA ARG A 239 -1.33 -16.85 -18.09
C ARG A 239 -1.73 -15.45 -18.58
N TYR A 240 -2.07 -15.36 -19.87
CA TYR A 240 -2.49 -14.14 -20.55
C TYR A 240 -4.01 -14.16 -20.78
N GLY A 241 -4.69 -13.11 -20.34
CA GLY A 241 -6.14 -12.97 -20.30
C GLY A 241 -6.50 -12.08 -19.11
N TRP A 242 -7.09 -10.91 -19.39
CA TRP A 242 -7.58 -9.97 -18.39
C TRP A 242 -8.91 -10.43 -17.82
#